data_AF-A0A943X194-F1
#
_entry.id   AF-A0A943X194-F1
#
_cell.length_a   1.000
_cell.length_b   1.000
_cell.length_c   1.000
_cell.angle_alpha   90.00
_cell.angle_beta   90.00
_cell.angle_gamma   90.00
#
_symmetry.space_group_name_H-M   'P 1'
#
loop_
_entity.id
_entity.type
_entity.pdbx_description
1 polymer ?
#
loop_
_entity_poly.entity_id
_entity_poly.type
_entity_poly.pdbx_seq_one_letter_code
_entity_poly.pdbx_strand_id
1 'polypeptide(L)'
;MKKILTVTLCLSLSAHLFSNSIEFNSSVGFTVPVDKDKRMVRDISEIKWNYGLKLNLGQTVIAGNAKLGSLPLIELHGNNAHDYLLMQEYTYGIWYSDNFAKLKVDVLAGNLRYSGGISRLKTPFFSCPSPHRNSSFTISGITVSLPSASSSKNTFSWSAAITPKSTDIFLPSMQIVILDSGEKYGSLYRKFSPPFLREMTLSFTAGTFFHEYCRESGWFQNERYYNESDFFSSEISASLTGEKFKTLTVLGIYENPFGGTRLWLRNQCNLSIGFFQLGMYHFNADEDIITASGNNPRIGQQIFLSPKFNFKTRKGIAVLGATFGQTKRNTKERMSNSYSQYDLKLGSSYTTMRYHIKGNYDYSCTTETGKEKTSAGIDAGINYGRFKSSTGLTVSIEEDKSRKYKITEKFYFKKQAIESISAGLNWTKGKENEKWNFDTAATFSRKTKHLLLKGKINFSFRKVSR
;
A
#
# COMPACT_ATOMS: atom_id res chain seq x y z
N MET A 1 26.93 -9.69 30.70
CA MET A 1 26.27 -8.65 29.89
C MET A 1 27.34 -7.91 29.11
N LYS A 2 27.58 -8.35 27.87
CA LYS A 2 28.41 -7.61 26.91
C LYS A 2 27.65 -6.34 26.55
N LYS A 3 28.23 -5.17 26.82
CA LYS A 3 27.66 -3.90 26.38
C LYS A 3 27.86 -3.83 24.87
N ILE A 4 26.96 -3.20 24.14
CA ILE A 4 27.14 -3.00 22.70
C ILE A 4 27.07 -1.51 22.47
N LEU A 5 28.14 -0.97 21.91
CA LEU A 5 28.28 0.41 21.55
C LEU A 5 27.90 0.53 20.08
N THR A 6 26.69 1.00 19.80
CA THR A 6 26.33 1.46 18.46
C THR A 6 26.80 2.90 18.31
N VAL A 7 27.84 3.10 17.52
CA VAL A 7 28.35 4.42 17.17
C VAL A 7 27.74 4.77 15.83
N THR A 8 26.77 5.66 15.82
CA THR A 8 26.28 6.30 14.60
C THR A 8 27.02 7.60 14.42
N LEU A 9 28.03 7.60 13.55
CA LEU A 9 28.66 8.82 13.08
C LEU A 9 27.75 9.42 12.01
N CYS A 10 27.00 10.46 12.40
CA CYS A 10 26.28 11.30 11.45
C CYS A 10 27.17 12.50 11.12
N LEU A 11 27.72 12.50 9.92
CA LEU A 11 28.34 13.67 9.31
C LEU A 11 27.27 14.37 8.50
N SER A 12 26.73 15.43 9.08
CA SER A 12 25.93 16.43 8.36
C SER A 12 26.86 17.60 8.05
N LEU A 13 27.18 17.78 6.79
CA LEU A 13 27.94 18.93 6.30
C LEU A 13 26.98 19.80 5.51
N SER A 14 26.62 20.96 6.06
CA SER A 14 25.82 21.94 5.36
C SER A 14 26.67 23.16 5.03
N ALA A 15 26.90 23.42 3.75
CA ALA A 15 27.59 24.62 3.28
C ALA A 15 26.57 25.55 2.60
N HIS A 16 26.50 26.79 3.06
CA HIS A 16 25.69 27.84 2.44
C HIS A 16 26.61 28.78 1.68
N LEU A 17 26.40 28.89 0.37
CA LEU A 17 27.10 29.81 -0.53
C LEU A 17 26.04 30.66 -1.20
N PHE A 18 25.83 31.88 -0.69
CA PHE A 18 24.78 32.80 -1.15
C PHE A 18 23.37 32.18 -1.07
N SER A 19 22.61 32.15 -2.18
CA SER A 19 21.27 31.54 -2.29
C SER A 19 21.28 30.01 -2.39
N ASN A 20 22.46 29.38 -2.35
CA ASN A 20 22.64 27.94 -2.54
C ASN A 20 23.02 27.27 -1.21
N SER A 21 22.56 26.04 -1.01
CA SER A 21 22.92 25.22 0.15
C SER A 21 23.24 23.79 -0.27
N ILE A 22 24.38 23.27 0.15
CA ILE A 22 24.74 21.86 -0.02
C ILE A 22 24.60 21.20 1.33
N GLU A 23 23.70 20.24 1.47
CA GLU A 23 23.52 19.41 2.66
C GLU A 23 23.96 17.98 2.33
N PHE A 24 25.16 17.60 2.77
CA PHE A 24 25.58 16.21 2.78
C PHE A 24 25.22 15.59 4.13
N ASN A 25 24.51 14.49 4.12
CA ASN A 25 24.11 13.74 5.30
C ASN A 25 24.59 12.30 5.15
N SER A 26 25.82 12.02 5.58
CA SER A 26 26.26 10.63 5.77
C SER A 26 25.97 10.20 7.19
N SER A 27 25.40 9.01 7.35
CA SER A 27 25.28 8.36 8.63
C SER A 27 25.82 6.95 8.52
N VAL A 28 26.82 6.66 9.33
CA VAL A 28 27.44 5.34 9.43
C VAL A 28 27.23 4.85 10.85
N GLY A 29 26.40 3.84 10.99
CA GLY A 29 26.17 3.14 12.24
C GLY A 29 27.01 1.87 12.27
N PHE A 30 28.04 1.82 13.12
CA PHE A 30 28.71 0.57 13.47
C PHE A 30 28.23 0.12 14.83
N THR A 31 28.07 -1.18 14.98
CA THR A 31 27.70 -1.80 16.25
C THR A 31 28.87 -2.64 16.74
N VAL A 32 29.50 -2.25 17.85
CA VAL A 32 30.68 -2.93 18.41
C VAL A 32 30.37 -3.44 19.81
N PRO A 33 30.56 -4.74 20.11
CA PRO A 33 30.48 -5.27 21.46
C PRO A 33 31.64 -4.74 22.32
N VAL A 34 31.35 -4.37 23.55
CA VAL A 34 32.26 -3.85 24.57
C VAL A 34 32.10 -4.72 25.81
N ASP A 35 33.18 -5.30 26.29
CA ASP A 35 33.10 -6.22 27.43
C ASP A 35 32.93 -5.46 28.76
N LYS A 36 32.62 -6.19 29.83
CA LYS A 36 32.28 -5.65 31.16
C LYS A 36 33.34 -4.67 31.71
N ASP A 37 34.60 -4.79 31.30
CA ASP A 37 35.73 -3.95 31.72
C ASP A 37 36.02 -2.75 30.80
N LYS A 38 35.06 -2.36 29.95
CA LYS A 38 35.15 -1.20 29.02
C LYS A 38 36.24 -1.28 27.94
N ARG A 39 36.89 -2.43 27.74
CA ARG A 39 37.78 -2.64 26.60
C ARG A 39 36.94 -2.98 25.36
N MET A 40 37.17 -2.28 24.25
CA MET A 40 36.49 -2.57 22.98
C MET A 40 36.88 -3.99 22.53
N VAL A 41 35.89 -4.85 22.28
CA VAL A 41 36.10 -6.14 21.62
C VAL A 41 36.29 -5.81 20.13
N ARG A 42 37.35 -6.31 19.51
CA ARG A 42 37.78 -5.92 18.15
C ARG A 42 36.79 -6.29 17.02
N ASP A 43 35.65 -6.94 17.32
CA ASP A 43 34.74 -7.48 16.32
C ASP A 43 33.50 -6.59 16.13
N ILE A 44 33.45 -5.86 15.00
CA ILE A 44 32.27 -5.06 14.60
C ILE A 44 31.16 -6.03 14.18
N SER A 45 29.96 -5.97 14.78
CA SER A 45 28.90 -6.97 14.57
C SER A 45 27.90 -6.60 13.47
N GLU A 46 27.69 -5.31 13.21
CA GLU A 46 26.77 -4.84 12.16
C GLU A 46 27.18 -3.43 11.71
N ILE A 47 27.18 -3.20 10.39
CA ILE A 47 27.37 -1.86 9.83
C ILE A 47 26.16 -1.47 8.98
N LYS A 48 25.53 -0.34 9.33
CA LYS A 48 24.42 0.29 8.60
C LYS A 48 24.89 1.62 8.05
N TRP A 49 24.78 1.80 6.75
CA TRP A 49 25.16 3.03 6.09
C TRP A 49 23.92 3.68 5.47
N ASN A 50 23.63 4.93 5.81
CA ASN A 50 22.70 5.75 5.04
C ASN A 50 23.43 6.98 4.57
N TYR A 51 23.36 7.24 3.28
CA TYR A 51 23.88 8.44 2.68
C TYR A 51 22.71 9.20 2.06
N GLY A 52 22.52 10.43 2.53
CA GLY A 52 21.66 11.42 1.91
C GLY A 52 22.53 12.54 1.39
N LEU A 53 22.26 13.02 0.20
CA LEU A 53 22.82 14.27 -0.32
C LEU A 53 21.64 15.12 -0.75
N LYS A 54 21.59 16.38 -0.33
CA LYS A 54 20.60 17.35 -0.79
C LYS A 54 21.31 18.64 -1.17
N LEU A 55 21.31 18.97 -2.44
CA LEU A 55 21.84 20.20 -3.00
C LEU A 55 20.65 21.11 -3.33
N ASN A 56 20.58 22.30 -2.75
CA ASN A 56 19.67 23.36 -3.18
C ASN A 56 20.51 24.41 -3.91
N LEU A 57 20.22 24.65 -5.19
CA LEU A 57 20.87 25.64 -6.03
C LEU A 57 19.80 26.64 -6.48
N GLY A 58 19.50 27.65 -5.66
CA GLY A 58 18.44 28.63 -5.92
C GLY A 58 17.05 27.98 -5.97
N GLN A 59 16.45 27.88 -7.15
CA GLN A 59 15.14 27.23 -7.34
C GLN A 59 15.24 25.72 -7.63
N THR A 60 16.45 25.20 -7.83
CA THR A 60 16.76 23.79 -8.11
C THR A 60 17.07 23.02 -6.81
N VAL A 61 16.61 21.79 -6.70
CA VAL A 61 16.84 20.86 -5.59
C VAL A 61 17.27 19.49 -6.14
N ILE A 62 18.40 18.96 -5.71
CA ILE A 62 18.89 17.62 -6.04
C ILE A 62 19.03 16.85 -4.75
N ALA A 63 18.24 15.81 -4.53
CA ALA A 63 18.21 15.01 -3.31
C ALA A 63 18.44 13.52 -3.62
N GLY A 64 19.58 12.96 -3.25
CA GLY A 64 19.85 11.52 -3.27
C GLY A 64 19.68 10.91 -1.88
N ASN A 65 19.09 9.72 -1.80
CA ASN A 65 19.08 8.88 -0.61
C ASN A 65 19.46 7.45 -1.00
N ALA A 66 20.55 6.94 -0.43
CA ALA A 66 20.95 5.56 -0.51
C ALA A 66 20.94 4.96 0.90
N LYS A 67 20.18 3.88 1.07
CA LYS A 67 20.12 3.10 2.29
C LYS A 67 20.74 1.73 2.05
N LEU A 68 21.88 1.49 2.70
CA LEU A 68 22.46 0.16 2.80
C LEU A 68 21.69 -0.68 3.81
N GLY A 69 21.25 -1.87 3.36
CA GLY A 69 20.75 -2.91 4.24
C GLY A 69 21.79 -3.29 5.30
N SER A 70 21.35 -3.99 6.35
CA SER A 70 22.21 -4.45 7.45
C SER A 70 23.17 -5.56 7.00
N LEU A 71 24.48 -5.35 7.16
CA LEU A 71 25.51 -6.39 7.01
C LEU A 71 25.86 -6.99 8.39
N PRO A 72 25.56 -8.27 8.67
CA PRO A 72 26.19 -8.99 9.78
C PRO A 72 27.63 -9.38 9.38
N LEU A 73 28.61 -9.05 10.21
CA LEU A 73 30.04 -9.23 9.91
C LEU A 73 30.54 -10.63 10.34
N ILE A 74 29.76 -11.67 10.05
CA ILE A 74 30.25 -13.04 10.24
C ILE A 74 30.75 -13.48 8.87
N GLU A 75 32.09 -13.56 8.78
CA GLU A 75 32.90 -14.05 7.65
C GLU A 75 33.22 -13.05 6.52
N LEU A 76 34.19 -12.17 6.75
CA LEU A 76 35.04 -11.58 5.68
C LEU A 76 36.28 -12.47 5.39
N HIS A 77 36.17 -13.78 5.64
CA HIS A 77 37.20 -14.77 5.34
C HIS A 77 36.60 -15.89 4.50
N GLY A 78 36.13 -15.53 3.30
CA GLY A 78 35.70 -16.48 2.30
C GLY A 78 35.51 -15.79 0.96
N ASN A 79 36.38 -16.06 -0.01
CA ASN A 79 36.18 -15.68 -1.41
C ASN A 79 35.11 -16.57 -2.05
N ASN A 80 33.85 -16.51 -1.57
CA ASN A 80 32.76 -17.29 -2.14
C ASN A 80 31.65 -16.37 -2.66
N ALA A 81 31.27 -16.59 -3.91
CA ALA A 81 30.23 -15.87 -4.64
C ALA A 81 28.83 -15.93 -3.97
N HIS A 82 28.66 -16.68 -2.88
CA HIS A 82 27.42 -16.78 -2.12
C HIS A 82 27.17 -15.58 -1.19
N ASP A 83 28.21 -14.86 -0.75
CA ASP A 83 28.06 -13.65 0.07
C ASP A 83 27.51 -12.45 -0.71
N TYR A 84 27.56 -12.51 -2.05
CA TYR A 84 26.89 -11.55 -2.92
C TYR A 84 25.37 -11.69 -2.95
N LEU A 85 24.82 -12.87 -2.61
CA LEU A 85 23.37 -13.10 -2.57
C LEU A 85 22.71 -12.56 -1.29
N LEU A 86 23.49 -12.30 -0.22
CA LEU A 86 23.03 -11.65 1.01
C LEU A 86 22.96 -10.11 0.89
N MET A 87 23.37 -9.52 -0.24
CA MET A 87 23.26 -8.08 -0.55
C MET A 87 21.82 -7.60 -0.87
N GLN A 88 20.78 -8.29 -0.40
CA GLN A 88 19.44 -8.21 -1.01
C GLN A 88 18.47 -7.11 -0.54
N GLU A 89 18.85 -6.08 0.23
CA GLU A 89 17.90 -5.00 0.57
C GLU A 89 18.50 -3.59 0.55
N TYR A 90 19.11 -3.21 -0.58
CA TYR A 90 19.42 -1.81 -0.85
C TYR A 90 18.15 -1.05 -1.25
N THR A 91 17.81 0.00 -0.52
CA THR A 91 16.78 0.95 -0.96
C THR A 91 17.45 2.24 -1.32
N TYR A 92 17.41 2.61 -2.59
CA TYR A 92 18.04 3.83 -3.05
C TYR A 92 17.08 4.60 -3.93
N GLY A 93 17.16 5.92 -3.87
CA GLY A 93 16.47 6.77 -4.79
C GLY A 93 17.00 8.19 -4.80
N ILE A 94 16.98 8.79 -5.97
CA ILE A 94 17.39 10.17 -6.23
C ILE A 94 16.17 10.94 -6.69
N TRP A 95 16.05 12.19 -6.31
CA TRP A 95 15.04 13.14 -6.72
C TRP A 95 15.71 14.45 -7.09
N TYR A 96 15.65 14.80 -8.35
CA TYR A 96 15.95 16.12 -8.87
C TYR A 96 14.63 16.88 -9.04
N SER A 97 14.61 18.15 -8.66
CA SER A 97 13.48 19.05 -8.82
C SER A 97 14.01 20.40 -9.27
N ASP A 98 13.47 20.95 -10.34
CA ASP A 98 13.84 22.27 -10.81
C ASP A 98 12.63 23.06 -11.24
N ASN A 99 12.79 24.37 -11.24
CA ASN A 99 11.73 25.33 -11.26
C ASN A 99 12.06 26.38 -12.33
N PHE A 100 11.76 26.07 -13.58
CA PHE A 100 11.79 27.06 -14.67
C PHE A 100 10.66 28.09 -14.50
N ALA A 101 10.77 29.25 -15.14
CA ALA A 101 9.87 30.39 -14.91
C ALA A 101 8.37 30.02 -14.83
N LYS A 102 7.90 29.11 -15.70
CA LYS A 102 6.50 28.66 -15.76
C LYS A 102 6.30 27.18 -15.46
N LEU A 103 7.36 26.39 -15.34
CA LEU A 103 7.30 24.93 -15.27
C LEU A 103 8.13 24.40 -14.10
N LYS A 104 7.67 23.34 -13.48
CA LYS A 104 8.41 22.54 -12.52
C LYS A 104 8.76 21.21 -13.17
N VAL A 105 10.02 20.81 -13.10
CA VAL A 105 10.51 19.52 -13.59
C VAL A 105 10.96 18.71 -12.38
N ASP A 106 10.40 17.52 -12.21
CA ASP A 106 10.82 16.56 -11.20
C ASP A 106 11.35 15.31 -11.89
N VAL A 107 12.55 14.85 -11.56
CA VAL A 107 13.10 13.56 -12.01
C VAL A 107 13.40 12.72 -10.79
N LEU A 108 12.86 11.51 -10.73
CA LEU A 108 13.10 10.54 -9.68
C LEU A 108 13.76 9.30 -10.28
N ALA A 109 14.63 8.65 -9.52
CA ALA A 109 15.23 7.37 -9.88
C ALA A 109 15.33 6.51 -8.62
N GLY A 110 15.25 5.18 -8.71
CA GLY A 110 15.43 4.29 -7.56
C GLY A 110 14.39 3.18 -7.45
N ASN A 111 14.28 2.60 -6.25
CA ASN A 111 13.20 1.65 -5.89
C ASN A 111 11.90 2.42 -5.58
N LEU A 112 11.35 3.09 -6.60
CA LEU A 112 10.21 4.00 -6.45
C LEU A 112 8.91 3.23 -6.15
N ARG A 113 7.91 3.92 -5.61
CA ARG A 113 6.57 3.39 -5.39
C ARG A 113 5.52 4.17 -6.18
N TYR A 114 4.65 3.42 -6.84
CA TYR A 114 3.62 3.92 -7.76
C TYR A 114 2.21 3.79 -7.20
N SER A 115 1.38 4.77 -7.51
CA SER A 115 -0.08 4.73 -7.29
C SER A 115 -0.82 5.58 -8.32
N GLY A 116 -2.16 5.62 -8.27
CA GLY A 116 -2.98 6.35 -9.25
C GLY A 116 -3.21 5.52 -10.52
N GLY A 117 -2.91 6.08 -11.68
CA GLY A 117 -3.14 5.47 -13.00
C GLY A 117 -2.48 4.11 -13.16
N ILE A 118 -1.20 3.96 -12.81
CA ILE A 118 -0.52 2.64 -12.86
C ILE A 118 -1.25 1.59 -12.01
N SER A 119 -1.71 1.97 -10.81
CA SER A 119 -2.44 1.02 -9.95
C SER A 119 -3.81 0.65 -10.52
N ARG A 120 -4.47 1.54 -11.25
CA ARG A 120 -5.72 1.23 -11.96
C ARG A 120 -5.50 0.34 -13.17
N LEU A 121 -4.44 0.58 -13.95
CA LEU A 121 -4.06 -0.32 -15.06
C LEU A 121 -3.74 -1.73 -14.55
N LYS A 122 -3.05 -1.87 -13.40
CA LYS A 122 -2.78 -3.21 -12.82
C LYS A 122 -4.01 -3.82 -12.14
N THR A 123 -4.84 -3.01 -11.49
CA THR A 123 -6.04 -3.43 -10.74
C THR A 123 -7.23 -2.48 -10.98
N PRO A 124 -8.00 -2.68 -12.08
CA PRO A 124 -9.03 -1.72 -12.49
C PRO A 124 -10.32 -1.83 -11.67
N PHE A 125 -10.61 -3.00 -11.11
CA PHE A 125 -11.79 -3.30 -10.31
C PHE A 125 -11.70 -2.75 -8.87
N PHE A 126 -12.83 -2.73 -8.16
CA PHE A 126 -12.90 -2.23 -6.78
C PHE A 126 -12.70 -3.34 -5.76
N SER A 127 -12.05 -2.97 -4.65
CA SER A 127 -12.21 -3.71 -3.40
C SER A 127 -13.50 -3.27 -2.70
N CYS A 128 -14.22 -4.21 -2.08
CA CYS A 128 -15.48 -3.92 -1.41
C CYS A 128 -15.28 -2.83 -0.33
N PRO A 129 -15.89 -1.63 -0.48
CA PRO A 129 -15.64 -0.47 0.37
C PRO A 129 -15.87 -0.74 1.86
N SER A 130 -15.03 -0.15 2.72
CA SER A 130 -15.20 -0.24 4.17
C SER A 130 -16.27 0.74 4.65
N PRO A 131 -17.22 0.32 5.50
CA PRO A 131 -18.26 1.20 6.04
C PRO A 131 -17.71 2.28 7.00
N HIS A 132 -16.50 2.10 7.54
CA HIS A 132 -15.88 3.07 8.45
C HIS A 132 -15.04 4.14 7.75
N ARG A 133 -14.43 3.80 6.61
CA ARG A 133 -13.53 4.73 5.90
C ARG A 133 -14.35 5.65 5.01
N ASN A 134 -13.87 6.87 4.83
CA ASN A 134 -14.41 7.69 3.75
C ASN A 134 -13.95 7.08 2.43
N SER A 135 -14.75 7.26 1.39
CA SER A 135 -14.40 6.89 0.03
C SER A 135 -13.11 7.61 -0.37
N SER A 136 -12.00 6.88 -0.46
CA SER A 136 -10.77 7.41 -1.01
C SER A 136 -10.89 7.37 -2.53
N PHE A 137 -10.82 8.53 -3.18
CA PHE A 137 -10.72 8.59 -4.63
C PHE A 137 -9.29 8.27 -5.04
N THR A 138 -9.14 7.40 -6.03
CA THR A 138 -7.84 7.19 -6.66
C THR A 138 -7.40 8.47 -7.34
N ILE A 139 -6.13 8.85 -7.15
CA ILE A 139 -5.54 10.08 -7.70
C ILE A 139 -5.48 9.96 -9.23
N SER A 140 -5.84 11.02 -9.94
CA SER A 140 -5.70 11.12 -11.40
C SER A 140 -4.23 11.20 -11.82
N GLY A 141 -3.91 10.65 -12.98
CA GLY A 141 -2.53 10.50 -13.44
C GLY A 141 -1.67 9.56 -12.58
N ILE A 142 -0.36 9.64 -12.74
CA ILE A 142 0.60 8.82 -12.00
C ILE A 142 1.02 9.55 -10.71
N THR A 143 1.22 8.81 -9.63
CA THR A 143 1.80 9.35 -8.40
C THR A 143 3.00 8.50 -8.03
N VAL A 144 4.17 9.13 -8.08
CA VAL A 144 5.47 8.52 -7.77
C VAL A 144 5.93 9.00 -6.41
N SER A 145 6.45 8.08 -5.61
CA SER A 145 7.01 8.37 -4.30
C SER A 145 8.39 7.75 -4.16
N LEU A 146 9.28 8.47 -3.49
CA LEU A 146 10.60 7.98 -3.11
C LEU A 146 10.48 6.70 -2.26
N PRO A 147 11.52 5.85 -2.28
CA PRO A 147 11.54 4.61 -1.52
C PRO A 147 11.25 4.81 -0.03
N SER A 148 10.51 3.85 0.52
CA SER A 148 10.25 3.72 1.96
C SER A 148 10.83 2.41 2.48
N ALA A 149 10.75 2.15 3.79
CA ALA A 149 11.28 0.91 4.36
C ALA A 149 10.69 -0.39 3.77
N SER A 150 9.53 -0.32 3.09
CA SER A 150 8.92 -1.45 2.40
C SER A 150 9.25 -1.52 0.90
N SER A 151 10.11 -0.62 0.40
CA SER A 151 10.42 -0.50 -1.03
C SER A 151 11.63 -1.35 -1.47
N SER A 152 12.29 -2.08 -0.57
CA SER A 152 13.46 -2.94 -0.89
C SER A 152 13.16 -3.97 -1.98
N LYS A 153 11.89 -4.38 -2.10
CA LYS A 153 11.42 -5.37 -3.08
C LYS A 153 10.99 -4.76 -4.42
N ASN A 154 10.95 -3.44 -4.53
CA ASN A 154 10.56 -2.78 -5.78
C ASN A 154 11.75 -2.78 -6.74
N THR A 155 11.48 -3.01 -8.02
CA THR A 155 12.50 -2.89 -9.07
C THR A 155 13.01 -1.47 -9.18
N PHE A 156 14.25 -1.32 -9.66
CA PHE A 156 14.78 -0.02 -9.99
C PHE A 156 13.94 0.62 -11.11
N SER A 157 13.84 1.94 -11.07
CA SER A 157 12.98 2.65 -12.00
C SER A 157 13.31 4.14 -12.05
N TRP A 158 13.04 4.75 -13.19
CA TRP A 158 13.14 6.17 -13.45
C TRP A 158 11.76 6.77 -13.61
N SER A 159 11.59 8.01 -13.19
CA SER A 159 10.42 8.80 -13.45
C SER A 159 10.80 10.25 -13.74
N ALA A 160 10.13 10.87 -14.69
CA ALA A 160 10.23 12.30 -14.93
C ALA A 160 8.82 12.90 -14.99
N ALA A 161 8.65 14.08 -14.42
CA ALA A 161 7.40 14.81 -14.39
C ALA A 161 7.64 16.27 -14.73
N ILE A 162 6.83 16.82 -15.62
CA ILE A 162 6.81 18.24 -15.97
C ILE A 162 5.44 18.77 -15.58
N THR A 163 5.39 19.74 -14.67
CA THR A 163 4.14 20.28 -14.12
C THR A 163 4.12 21.81 -14.27
N PRO A 164 3.05 22.41 -14.82
CA PRO A 164 2.89 23.85 -14.82
C PRO A 164 2.84 24.41 -13.39
N LYS A 165 3.52 25.54 -13.14
CA LYS A 165 3.51 26.21 -11.82
C LYS A 165 2.20 26.92 -11.51
N SER A 166 1.49 27.39 -12.55
CA SER A 166 0.18 28.03 -12.44
C SER A 166 -0.86 27.27 -13.26
N THR A 167 -2.10 27.28 -12.77
CA THR A 167 -3.30 26.80 -13.47
C THR A 167 -3.62 27.60 -14.74
N ASP A 168 -3.08 28.82 -14.86
CA ASP A 168 -3.30 29.70 -16.02
C ASP A 168 -2.56 29.22 -17.27
N ILE A 169 -1.58 28.33 -17.10
CA ILE A 169 -0.81 27.77 -18.21
C ILE A 169 -1.60 26.63 -18.83
N PHE A 170 -1.80 26.68 -20.15
CA PHE A 170 -2.62 25.69 -20.86
C PHE A 170 -1.97 24.29 -21.01
N LEU A 171 -0.71 24.12 -20.60
CA LEU A 171 -0.04 22.81 -20.66
C LEU A 171 -0.61 21.83 -19.62
N PRO A 172 -0.81 20.55 -19.96
CA PRO A 172 -1.03 19.51 -18.96
C PRO A 172 0.27 19.19 -18.20
N SER A 173 0.13 18.64 -16.99
CA SER A 173 1.21 17.93 -16.34
C SER A 173 1.50 16.64 -17.10
N MET A 174 2.77 16.40 -17.41
CA MET A 174 3.25 15.23 -18.12
C MET A 174 4.10 14.39 -17.17
N GLN A 175 3.93 13.08 -17.16
CA GLN A 175 4.71 12.16 -16.35
C GLN A 175 5.11 10.95 -17.17
N ILE A 176 6.34 10.49 -17.01
CA ILE A 176 6.86 9.27 -17.60
C ILE A 176 7.50 8.46 -16.48
N VAL A 177 7.37 7.13 -16.58
CA VAL A 177 8.01 6.17 -15.68
C VAL A 177 8.57 5.04 -16.53
N ILE A 178 9.78 4.58 -16.23
CA ILE A 178 10.45 3.46 -16.89
C ILE A 178 10.97 2.54 -15.80
N LEU A 179 10.55 1.29 -15.80
CA LEU A 179 11.04 0.26 -14.88
C LEU A 179 12.17 -0.52 -15.53
N ASP A 180 13.08 -1.01 -14.70
CA ASP A 180 14.18 -1.89 -15.11
C ASP A 180 13.67 -3.23 -15.70
N SER A 181 12.45 -3.64 -15.33
CA SER A 181 11.75 -4.77 -15.94
C SER A 181 11.31 -4.55 -17.39
N GLY A 182 11.58 -3.37 -17.97
CA GLY A 182 11.18 -3.00 -19.34
C GLY A 182 9.80 -2.34 -19.44
N GLU A 183 8.98 -2.37 -18.36
CA GLU A 183 7.67 -1.71 -18.33
C GLU A 183 7.82 -0.18 -18.44
N LYS A 184 7.02 0.46 -19.30
CA LYS A 184 7.04 1.91 -19.51
C LYS A 184 5.65 2.47 -19.29
N TYR A 185 5.57 3.62 -18.61
CA TYR A 185 4.32 4.32 -18.34
C TYR A 185 4.43 5.78 -18.73
N GLY A 186 3.33 6.33 -19.24
CA GLY A 186 3.16 7.74 -19.52
C GLY A 186 1.83 8.23 -18.96
N SER A 187 1.77 9.48 -18.52
CA SER A 187 0.52 10.12 -18.13
C SER A 187 0.52 11.60 -18.47
N LEU A 188 -0.64 12.07 -18.90
CA LEU A 188 -0.96 13.48 -19.10
C LEU A 188 -2.14 13.79 -18.21
N TYR A 189 -2.07 14.80 -17.36
CA TYR A 189 -3.25 15.24 -16.61
C TYR A 189 -3.29 16.74 -16.43
N ARG A 190 -4.51 17.27 -16.33
CA ARG A 190 -4.73 18.68 -16.10
C ARG A 190 -5.91 18.91 -15.19
N LYS A 191 -5.74 19.90 -14.32
CA LYS A 191 -6.77 20.41 -13.43
C LYS A 191 -7.31 21.73 -13.96
N PHE A 192 -8.62 21.89 -13.86
CA PHE A 192 -9.37 23.06 -14.24
C PHE A 192 -10.33 23.40 -13.09
N SER A 193 -10.65 24.67 -12.90
CA SER A 193 -11.65 25.11 -11.91
C SER A 193 -12.70 25.95 -12.63
N PRO A 194 -13.66 25.32 -13.35
CA PRO A 194 -14.71 26.05 -14.05
C PRO A 194 -15.68 26.66 -13.04
N PRO A 195 -16.42 27.75 -13.37
CA PRO A 195 -17.21 28.52 -12.39
C PRO A 195 -18.25 27.72 -11.59
N PHE A 196 -18.74 26.60 -12.13
CA PHE A 196 -19.77 25.75 -11.54
C PHE A 196 -19.21 24.50 -10.82
N LEU A 197 -17.89 24.24 -10.85
CA LEU A 197 -17.24 23.14 -10.12
C LEU A 197 -16.06 23.66 -9.31
N ARG A 198 -15.76 23.01 -8.18
CA ARG A 198 -14.55 23.34 -7.41
C ARG A 198 -13.29 22.93 -8.18
N GLU A 199 -13.30 21.72 -8.74
CA GLU A 199 -12.18 21.18 -9.50
C GLU A 199 -12.67 20.14 -10.51
N MET A 200 -12.17 20.20 -11.73
CA MET A 200 -12.28 19.19 -12.77
C MET A 200 -10.87 18.73 -13.14
N THR A 201 -10.61 17.43 -13.10
CA THR A 201 -9.33 16.86 -13.54
C THR A 201 -9.57 15.90 -14.70
N LEU A 202 -8.89 16.12 -15.82
CA LEU A 202 -8.80 15.16 -16.91
C LEU A 202 -7.43 14.51 -16.88
N SER A 203 -7.35 13.20 -17.07
CA SER A 203 -6.07 12.51 -17.23
C SER A 203 -6.13 11.38 -18.23
N PHE A 204 -5.02 11.17 -18.92
CA PHE A 204 -4.72 10.02 -19.73
C PHE A 204 -3.52 9.32 -19.09
N THR A 205 -3.55 8.00 -19.01
CA THR A 205 -2.41 7.18 -18.56
C THR A 205 -2.29 6.00 -19.48
N ALA A 206 -1.08 5.67 -19.93
CA ALA A 206 -0.81 4.54 -20.80
C ALA A 206 0.47 3.84 -20.38
N GLY A 207 0.64 2.60 -20.81
CA GLY A 207 1.89 1.89 -20.66
C GLY A 207 1.96 0.56 -21.39
N THR A 208 3.17 0.03 -21.40
CA THR A 208 3.49 -1.30 -21.93
C THR A 208 3.84 -2.23 -20.78
N PHE A 209 3.30 -3.44 -20.84
CA PHE A 209 3.41 -4.45 -19.81
C PHE A 209 3.94 -5.74 -20.40
N PHE A 210 4.90 -6.34 -19.74
CA PHE A 210 5.43 -7.63 -20.14
C PHE A 210 4.58 -8.73 -19.49
N HIS A 211 4.05 -9.64 -20.30
CA HIS A 211 3.34 -10.81 -19.81
C HIS A 211 4.13 -12.07 -20.12
N GLU A 212 4.60 -12.73 -19.07
CA GLU A 212 5.18 -14.06 -19.12
C GLU A 212 4.24 -15.03 -18.41
N TYR A 213 3.65 -15.96 -19.14
CA TYR A 213 2.87 -17.02 -18.53
C TYR A 213 3.74 -18.27 -18.36
N CYS A 214 4.36 -18.40 -17.19
CA CYS A 214 4.88 -19.68 -16.72
C CYS A 214 3.78 -20.42 -15.94
N ARG A 215 3.39 -21.61 -16.42
CA ARG A 215 2.78 -22.59 -15.52
C ARG A 215 3.88 -23.35 -14.81
N GLU A 216 3.83 -23.39 -13.50
CA GLU A 216 4.39 -24.52 -12.75
C GLU A 216 3.51 -25.75 -13.03
N SER A 217 4.11 -26.76 -13.67
CA SER A 217 3.61 -28.14 -13.84
C SER A 217 2.40 -28.36 -14.76
N GLY A 218 2.70 -28.86 -15.96
CA GLY A 218 1.80 -29.67 -16.78
C GLY A 218 2.68 -30.51 -17.70
N TRP A 219 2.92 -31.76 -17.35
CA TRP A 219 3.89 -32.67 -18.00
C TRP A 219 3.65 -32.96 -19.49
N PHE A 220 2.62 -32.35 -20.11
CA PHE A 220 2.18 -32.66 -21.48
C PHE A 220 1.75 -31.44 -22.32
N GLN A 221 2.17 -30.21 -21.98
CA GLN A 221 1.96 -29.06 -22.87
C GLN A 221 3.29 -28.54 -23.41
N ASN A 222 3.57 -28.88 -24.68
CA ASN A 222 4.76 -28.42 -25.40
C ASN A 222 4.62 -27.01 -26.00
N GLU A 223 3.44 -26.41 -25.94
CA GLU A 223 3.17 -25.07 -26.48
C GLU A 223 2.74 -24.09 -25.38
N ARG A 224 3.36 -22.92 -25.36
CA ARG A 224 2.96 -21.79 -24.51
C ARG A 224 1.58 -21.29 -24.99
N TYR A 225 0.66 -21.04 -24.06
CA TYR A 225 -0.71 -20.58 -24.40
C TYR A 225 -0.75 -19.25 -25.16
N TYR A 226 0.26 -18.39 -24.99
CA TYR A 226 0.52 -17.20 -25.78
C TYR A 226 2.01 -16.84 -25.67
N ASN A 227 2.51 -16.10 -26.66
CA ASN A 227 3.91 -15.68 -26.72
C ASN A 227 4.21 -14.60 -25.67
N GLU A 228 5.43 -14.61 -25.14
CA GLU A 228 5.98 -13.50 -24.35
C GLU A 228 6.07 -12.26 -25.25
N SER A 229 5.31 -11.23 -24.93
CA SER A 229 5.32 -9.97 -25.67
C SER A 229 4.94 -8.79 -24.79
N ASP A 230 5.28 -7.59 -25.26
CA ASP A 230 4.81 -6.34 -24.67
C ASP A 230 3.35 -6.10 -25.07
N PHE A 231 2.48 -5.93 -24.09
CA PHE A 231 1.07 -5.60 -24.28
C PHE A 231 0.80 -4.15 -23.90
N PHE A 232 0.02 -3.46 -24.73
CA PHE A 232 -0.37 -2.09 -24.46
C PHE A 232 -1.61 -2.01 -23.57
N SER A 233 -1.63 -1.04 -22.67
CA SER A 233 -2.82 -0.65 -21.93
C SER A 233 -2.89 0.85 -21.70
N SER A 234 -4.10 1.40 -21.73
CA SER A 234 -4.32 2.81 -21.42
C SER A 234 -5.65 3.07 -20.75
N GLU A 235 -5.75 4.23 -20.12
CA GLU A 235 -6.97 4.75 -19.51
C GLU A 235 -7.11 6.26 -19.74
N ILE A 236 -8.34 6.71 -19.90
CA ILE A 236 -8.76 8.10 -19.80
C ILE A 236 -9.62 8.21 -18.55
N SER A 237 -9.36 9.20 -17.71
CA SER A 237 -10.20 9.51 -16.56
C SER A 237 -10.59 10.97 -16.47
N ALA A 238 -11.81 11.19 -16.00
CA ALA A 238 -12.37 12.49 -15.68
C ALA A 238 -12.84 12.48 -14.22
N SER A 239 -12.32 13.39 -13.41
CA SER A 239 -12.79 13.63 -12.05
C SER A 239 -13.46 14.99 -11.96
N LEU A 240 -14.68 15.03 -11.44
CA LEU A 240 -15.42 16.27 -11.18
C LEU A 240 -15.66 16.39 -9.68
N THR A 241 -15.31 17.55 -9.12
CA THR A 241 -15.46 17.85 -7.70
C THR A 241 -16.34 19.10 -7.57
N GLY A 242 -17.54 18.91 -7.03
CA GLY A 242 -18.42 19.99 -6.60
C GLY A 242 -18.35 20.20 -5.09
N GLU A 243 -19.27 20.99 -4.55
CA GLU A 243 -19.38 21.21 -3.10
C GLU A 243 -19.86 19.97 -2.35
N LYS A 244 -20.90 19.32 -2.88
CA LYS A 244 -21.57 18.18 -2.24
C LYS A 244 -21.24 16.85 -2.90
N PHE A 245 -20.54 16.84 -4.03
CA PHE A 245 -20.26 15.61 -4.75
C PHE A 245 -18.83 15.57 -5.28
N LYS A 246 -18.33 14.35 -5.45
CA LYS A 246 -17.12 14.05 -6.19
C LYS A 246 -17.36 12.83 -7.05
N THR A 247 -17.03 12.89 -8.33
CA THR A 247 -17.10 11.75 -9.24
C THR A 247 -15.75 11.54 -9.92
N LEU A 248 -15.48 10.29 -10.26
CA LEU A 248 -14.34 9.84 -11.05
C LEU A 248 -14.85 8.77 -12.01
N THR A 249 -14.83 9.07 -13.28
CA THR A 249 -15.10 8.12 -14.36
C THR A 249 -13.80 7.81 -15.06
N VAL A 250 -13.54 6.53 -15.30
CA VAL A 250 -12.35 6.02 -15.97
C VAL A 250 -12.80 5.02 -17.02
N LEU A 251 -12.35 5.22 -18.25
CA LEU A 251 -12.47 4.27 -19.34
C LEU A 251 -11.06 3.78 -19.65
N GLY A 252 -10.86 2.48 -19.73
CA GLY A 252 -9.56 1.93 -20.10
C GLY A 252 -9.67 0.77 -21.07
N ILE A 253 -8.52 0.47 -21.68
CA ILE A 253 -8.37 -0.52 -22.72
C ILE A 253 -7.15 -1.40 -22.41
N TYR A 254 -7.25 -2.68 -22.76
CA TYR A 254 -6.16 -3.64 -22.73
C TYR A 254 -6.03 -4.32 -24.08
N GLU A 255 -4.80 -4.46 -24.55
CA GLU A 255 -4.48 -5.47 -25.55
C GLU A 255 -4.48 -6.85 -24.90
N ASN A 256 -5.25 -7.79 -25.45
CA ASN A 256 -5.37 -9.13 -24.89
C ASN A 256 -4.34 -10.07 -25.55
N PRO A 257 -3.56 -10.86 -24.77
CA PRO A 257 -2.67 -11.89 -25.29
C PRO A 257 -3.32 -12.91 -26.22
N PHE A 258 -4.62 -13.15 -26.08
CA PHE A 258 -5.36 -14.06 -26.96
C PHE A 258 -5.96 -13.37 -28.20
N GLY A 259 -5.59 -12.12 -28.44
CA GLY A 259 -6.06 -11.30 -29.57
C GLY A 259 -7.19 -10.35 -29.20
N GLY A 260 -7.20 -9.20 -29.90
CA GLY A 260 -8.20 -8.15 -29.75
C GLY A 260 -7.93 -7.16 -28.60
N THR A 261 -8.74 -6.10 -28.55
CA THR A 261 -8.73 -5.10 -27.48
C THR A 261 -9.94 -5.32 -26.58
N ARG A 262 -9.73 -5.22 -25.27
CA ARG A 262 -10.77 -5.32 -24.25
C ARG A 262 -10.94 -3.99 -23.53
N LEU A 263 -12.18 -3.61 -23.29
CA LEU A 263 -12.56 -2.36 -22.67
C LEU A 263 -13.02 -2.59 -21.22
N TRP A 264 -12.76 -1.61 -20.37
CA TRP A 264 -13.35 -1.54 -19.04
C TRP A 264 -13.75 -0.12 -18.69
N LEU A 265 -14.83 -0.01 -17.93
CA LEU A 265 -15.37 1.24 -17.41
C LEU A 265 -15.41 1.14 -15.89
N ARG A 266 -14.92 2.18 -15.23
CA ARG A 266 -14.96 2.33 -13.78
C ARG A 266 -15.53 3.70 -13.45
N ASN A 267 -16.58 3.73 -12.65
CA ASN A 267 -17.17 4.95 -12.13
C ASN A 267 -17.20 4.89 -10.59
N GLN A 268 -16.73 5.96 -9.96
CA GLN A 268 -16.81 6.17 -8.53
C GLN A 268 -17.47 7.53 -8.27
N CYS A 269 -18.62 7.54 -7.61
CA CYS A 269 -19.32 8.74 -7.18
C CYS A 269 -19.38 8.78 -5.65
N ASN A 270 -19.26 9.97 -5.09
CA ASN A 270 -19.44 10.22 -3.68
C ASN A 270 -20.29 11.48 -3.51
N LEU A 271 -21.41 11.35 -2.82
CA LEU A 271 -22.31 12.43 -2.45
C LEU A 271 -22.16 12.69 -0.94
N SER A 272 -22.25 13.95 -0.52
CA SER A 272 -22.13 14.38 0.87
C SER A 272 -23.16 15.49 1.13
N ILE A 273 -24.14 15.20 1.98
CA ILE A 273 -25.23 16.11 2.35
C ILE A 273 -25.34 16.10 3.88
N GLY A 274 -24.91 17.19 4.52
CA GLY A 274 -24.89 17.30 5.98
C GLY A 274 -24.05 16.18 6.61
N PHE A 275 -24.69 15.37 7.46
CA PHE A 275 -24.05 14.21 8.10
C PHE A 275 -24.04 12.95 7.22
N PHE A 276 -24.80 12.93 6.13
CA PHE A 276 -24.93 11.78 5.24
C PHE A 276 -23.88 11.82 4.13
N GLN A 277 -23.32 10.66 3.81
CA GLN A 277 -22.42 10.41 2.70
C GLN A 277 -22.87 9.15 1.96
N LEU A 278 -22.83 9.17 0.64
CA LEU A 278 -23.14 8.01 -0.20
C LEU A 278 -22.03 7.79 -1.21
N GLY A 279 -21.30 6.68 -1.06
CA GLY A 279 -20.40 6.18 -2.09
C GLY A 279 -21.15 5.26 -3.05
N MET A 280 -21.01 5.49 -4.35
CA MET A 280 -21.50 4.61 -5.41
C MET A 280 -20.33 4.21 -6.28
N TYR A 281 -20.18 2.92 -6.54
CA TYR A 281 -19.06 2.37 -7.30
C TYR A 281 -19.62 1.44 -8.35
N HIS A 282 -19.21 1.62 -9.59
CA HIS A 282 -19.62 0.79 -10.71
C HIS A 282 -18.40 0.41 -11.54
N PHE A 283 -18.23 -0.86 -11.81
CA PHE A 283 -17.20 -1.38 -12.70
C PHE A 283 -17.87 -2.29 -13.73
N ASN A 284 -17.48 -2.16 -14.99
CA ASN A 284 -17.88 -3.04 -16.07
C ASN A 284 -16.67 -3.33 -16.95
N ALA A 285 -16.57 -4.53 -17.47
CA ALA A 285 -15.44 -5.01 -18.25
C ALA A 285 -15.91 -6.02 -19.29
N ASP A 286 -15.25 -6.03 -20.44
CA ASP A 286 -15.38 -7.12 -21.39
C ASP A 286 -14.94 -8.45 -20.75
N GLU A 287 -15.43 -9.55 -21.33
CA GLU A 287 -15.07 -10.90 -20.89
C GLU A 287 -13.56 -11.15 -21.07
N ASP A 288 -12.98 -11.87 -20.11
CA ASP A 288 -11.58 -12.32 -20.13
C ASP A 288 -10.53 -11.20 -20.27
N ILE A 289 -10.77 -10.06 -19.63
CA ILE A 289 -9.70 -9.06 -19.41
C ILE A 289 -8.53 -9.70 -18.66
N ILE A 290 -7.36 -9.68 -19.30
CA ILE A 290 -6.07 -9.85 -18.64
C ILE A 290 -5.58 -8.46 -18.27
N THR A 291 -5.45 -8.20 -16.96
CA THR A 291 -4.99 -6.90 -16.49
C THR A 291 -3.50 -6.75 -16.74
N ALA A 292 -3.02 -5.52 -16.62
CA ALA A 292 -1.61 -5.20 -16.79
C ALA A 292 -0.67 -5.86 -15.76
N SER A 293 -1.19 -6.54 -14.75
CA SER A 293 -0.41 -7.40 -13.85
C SER A 293 -0.38 -8.87 -14.28
N GLY A 294 -0.87 -9.21 -15.47
CA GLY A 294 -1.01 -10.59 -15.98
C GLY A 294 -2.15 -11.38 -15.33
N ASN A 295 -2.99 -10.74 -14.51
CA ASN A 295 -4.07 -11.41 -13.79
C ASN A 295 -5.36 -11.38 -14.61
N ASN A 296 -6.09 -12.50 -14.66
CA ASN A 296 -7.48 -12.52 -15.11
C ASN A 296 -8.41 -12.52 -13.88
N PRO A 297 -8.93 -11.35 -13.45
CA PRO A 297 -9.80 -11.25 -12.27
C PRO A 297 -11.19 -11.85 -12.51
N ARG A 298 -11.59 -12.02 -13.78
CA ARG A 298 -12.88 -12.56 -14.22
C ARG A 298 -14.08 -11.86 -13.60
N ILE A 299 -13.96 -10.55 -13.49
CA ILE A 299 -15.03 -9.69 -13.02
C ILE A 299 -15.60 -9.00 -14.26
N GLY A 300 -16.82 -9.35 -14.64
CA GLY A 300 -17.52 -8.66 -15.72
C GLY A 300 -18.19 -7.39 -15.22
N GLN A 301 -18.75 -7.42 -14.01
CA GLN A 301 -19.44 -6.26 -13.44
C GLN A 301 -19.30 -6.17 -11.93
N GLN A 302 -19.22 -4.96 -11.38
CA GLN A 302 -19.39 -4.70 -9.94
C GLN A 302 -20.25 -3.47 -9.71
N ILE A 303 -21.12 -3.56 -8.71
CA ILE A 303 -21.88 -2.43 -8.18
C ILE A 303 -21.71 -2.44 -6.67
N PHE A 304 -21.28 -1.32 -6.09
CA PHE A 304 -21.29 -1.12 -4.64
C PHE A 304 -22.02 0.18 -4.28
N LEU A 305 -22.86 0.13 -3.25
CA LEU A 305 -23.52 1.27 -2.63
C LEU A 305 -23.11 1.32 -1.17
N SER A 306 -22.56 2.45 -0.73
CA SER A 306 -22.00 2.62 0.62
C SER A 306 -22.56 3.87 1.30
N PRO A 307 -23.80 3.81 1.83
CA PRO A 307 -24.35 4.89 2.64
C PRO A 307 -23.67 4.95 4.01
N LYS A 308 -23.45 6.18 4.48
CA LYS A 308 -22.75 6.46 5.73
C LYS A 308 -23.28 7.72 6.39
N PHE A 309 -23.41 7.70 7.69
CA PHE A 309 -23.70 8.85 8.53
C PHE A 309 -22.52 9.14 9.43
N ASN A 310 -22.10 10.39 9.48
CA ASN A 310 -21.00 10.89 10.30
C ASN A 310 -21.49 12.05 11.19
N PHE A 311 -21.75 11.74 12.46
CA PHE A 311 -22.23 12.70 13.44
C PHE A 311 -21.06 13.22 14.27
N LYS A 312 -20.77 14.51 14.14
CA LYS A 312 -19.81 15.20 15.00
C LYS A 312 -20.54 15.69 16.26
N THR A 313 -20.21 15.11 17.42
CA THR A 313 -20.70 15.57 18.72
C THR A 313 -19.65 16.47 19.38
N ARG A 314 -20.00 17.18 20.46
CA ARG A 314 -19.03 18.00 21.22
C ARG A 314 -17.87 17.18 21.77
N LYS A 315 -18.09 15.89 22.04
CA LYS A 315 -17.12 15.00 22.71
C LYS A 315 -16.45 14.01 21.76
N GLY A 316 -16.94 13.85 20.52
CA GLY A 316 -16.38 12.89 19.57
C GLY A 316 -17.09 12.82 18.22
N ILE A 317 -16.85 11.72 17.52
CA ILE A 317 -17.34 11.45 16.17
C ILE A 317 -17.98 10.06 16.18
N ALA A 318 -19.27 10.00 15.85
CA ALA A 318 -20.00 8.76 15.62
C ALA A 318 -20.15 8.52 14.12
N VAL A 319 -19.90 7.29 13.69
CA VAL A 319 -20.03 6.85 12.31
C VAL A 319 -20.91 5.61 12.28
N LEU A 320 -21.94 5.63 11.44
CA LEU A 320 -22.74 4.46 11.09
C LEU A 320 -22.66 4.31 9.58
N GLY A 321 -22.39 3.12 9.07
CA GLY A 321 -22.25 2.88 7.64
C GLY A 321 -22.65 1.48 7.26
N ALA A 322 -23.10 1.35 6.02
CA ALA A 322 -23.34 0.09 5.37
C ALA A 322 -22.67 0.11 3.99
N THR A 323 -22.34 -1.07 3.46
CA THR A 323 -21.92 -1.28 2.08
C THR A 323 -22.67 -2.47 1.55
N PHE A 324 -23.40 -2.29 0.47
CA PHE A 324 -24.06 -3.34 -0.29
C PHE A 324 -23.29 -3.50 -1.60
N GLY A 325 -23.04 -4.74 -2.00
CA GLY A 325 -22.23 -5.06 -3.15
C GLY A 325 -22.78 -6.22 -3.95
N GLN A 326 -22.68 -6.12 -5.27
CA GLN A 326 -22.84 -7.22 -6.18
C GLN A 326 -21.64 -7.24 -7.12
N THR A 327 -21.03 -8.41 -7.29
CA THR A 327 -19.94 -8.64 -8.24
C THR A 327 -20.30 -9.83 -9.12
N LYS A 328 -20.47 -9.60 -10.42
CA LYS A 328 -20.69 -10.66 -11.42
C LYS A 328 -19.33 -11.16 -11.92
N ARG A 329 -19.12 -12.47 -11.82
CA ARG A 329 -17.88 -13.14 -12.19
C ARG A 329 -18.12 -14.24 -13.22
N ASN A 330 -17.09 -14.52 -14.01
CA ASN A 330 -17.10 -15.64 -14.96
C ASN A 330 -16.41 -16.87 -14.32
N THR A 331 -16.94 -18.06 -14.57
CA THR A 331 -16.42 -19.33 -14.04
C THR A 331 -15.03 -19.68 -14.59
N LYS A 332 -14.39 -20.72 -14.01
CA LYS A 332 -13.10 -21.29 -14.48
C LYS A 332 -13.23 -22.20 -15.70
N GLU A 333 -14.44 -22.55 -16.07
CA GLU A 333 -14.69 -23.60 -17.05
C GLU A 333 -14.67 -23.07 -18.49
N ARG A 334 -14.44 -23.99 -19.44
CA ARG A 334 -14.35 -23.70 -20.87
C ARG A 334 -15.64 -23.14 -21.46
N MET A 335 -16.78 -23.37 -20.80
CA MET A 335 -18.07 -22.71 -21.08
C MET A 335 -18.31 -21.67 -19.99
N SER A 336 -18.32 -20.39 -20.38
CA SER A 336 -18.42 -19.26 -19.46
C SER A 336 -19.82 -19.13 -18.88
N ASN A 337 -20.06 -19.80 -17.75
CA ASN A 337 -21.19 -19.47 -16.91
C ASN A 337 -20.82 -18.25 -16.05
N SER A 338 -21.78 -17.34 -15.85
CA SER A 338 -21.59 -16.20 -14.98
C SER A 338 -22.29 -16.46 -13.64
N TYR A 339 -21.65 -16.08 -12.54
CA TYR A 339 -22.23 -16.12 -11.20
C TYR A 339 -22.14 -14.76 -10.52
N SER A 340 -22.97 -14.56 -9.50
CA SER A 340 -22.96 -13.35 -8.69
C SER A 340 -22.37 -13.63 -7.31
N GLN A 341 -21.58 -12.70 -6.82
CA GLN A 341 -21.17 -12.59 -5.43
C GLN A 341 -21.90 -11.39 -4.83
N TYR A 342 -22.60 -11.58 -3.72
CA TYR A 342 -23.23 -10.51 -2.95
C TYR A 342 -22.42 -10.24 -1.70
N ASP A 343 -22.11 -8.98 -1.43
CA ASP A 343 -21.38 -8.53 -0.24
C ASP A 343 -22.24 -7.56 0.56
N LEU A 344 -22.33 -7.76 1.87
CA LEU A 344 -22.94 -6.83 2.83
C LEU A 344 -21.90 -6.52 3.91
N LYS A 345 -21.59 -5.25 4.13
CA LYS A 345 -20.76 -4.80 5.25
C LYS A 345 -21.51 -3.78 6.07
N LEU A 346 -21.56 -3.95 7.37
CA LEU A 346 -22.10 -2.97 8.31
C LEU A 346 -20.97 -2.52 9.23
N GLY A 347 -20.97 -1.25 9.60
CA GLY A 347 -19.97 -0.68 10.49
C GLY A 347 -20.55 0.42 11.36
N SER A 348 -20.33 0.34 12.66
CA SER A 348 -20.61 1.42 13.60
C SER A 348 -19.34 1.79 14.35
N SER A 349 -19.12 3.06 14.63
CA SER A 349 -18.02 3.46 15.50
C SER A 349 -18.31 4.75 16.23
N TYR A 350 -17.80 4.86 17.44
CA TYR A 350 -17.79 6.10 18.20
C TYR A 350 -16.37 6.35 18.70
N THR A 351 -15.81 7.49 18.32
CA THR A 351 -14.42 7.85 18.66
C THR A 351 -14.39 9.22 19.32
N THR A 352 -13.76 9.31 20.48
CA THR A 352 -13.44 10.56 21.18
C THR A 352 -11.92 10.71 21.30
N MET A 353 -11.48 11.77 21.96
CA MET A 353 -10.07 11.93 22.31
C MET A 353 -9.53 10.80 23.21
N ARG A 354 -10.39 10.22 24.05
CA ARG A 354 -9.99 9.26 25.09
C ARG A 354 -10.43 7.83 24.82
N TYR A 355 -11.43 7.59 24.00
CA TYR A 355 -11.94 6.23 23.80
C TYR A 355 -12.42 6.04 22.37
N HIS A 356 -12.35 4.81 21.89
CA HIS A 356 -12.96 4.41 20.64
C HIS A 356 -13.66 3.07 20.81
N ILE A 357 -14.79 2.92 20.15
CA ILE A 357 -15.47 1.63 19.97
C ILE A 357 -15.87 1.52 18.51
N LYS A 358 -15.70 0.35 17.92
CA LYS A 358 -15.97 0.04 16.52
C LYS A 358 -16.60 -1.34 16.45
N GLY A 359 -17.78 -1.46 15.86
CA GLY A 359 -18.37 -2.73 15.48
C GLY A 359 -18.34 -2.87 13.96
N ASN A 360 -18.02 -4.06 13.46
CA ASN A 360 -18.13 -4.40 12.05
C ASN A 360 -18.86 -5.73 11.88
N TYR A 361 -19.55 -5.86 10.77
CA TYR A 361 -20.16 -7.10 10.31
C TYR A 361 -19.94 -7.19 8.81
N ASP A 362 -19.49 -8.33 8.33
CA ASP A 362 -19.24 -8.61 6.92
C ASP A 362 -19.94 -9.93 6.58
N TYR A 363 -20.77 -9.92 5.55
CA TYR A 363 -21.40 -11.10 4.95
C TYR A 363 -21.06 -11.13 3.47
N SER A 364 -20.75 -12.30 2.93
CA SER A 364 -20.56 -12.50 1.50
C SER A 364 -21.11 -13.86 1.07
N CYS A 365 -21.82 -13.92 -0.05
CA CYS A 365 -22.39 -15.16 -0.60
C CYS A 365 -22.10 -15.26 -2.09
N THR A 366 -21.75 -16.46 -2.59
CA THR A 366 -21.54 -16.72 -4.01
C THR A 366 -22.61 -17.66 -4.58
N THR A 367 -23.26 -17.26 -5.68
CA THR A 367 -24.34 -18.06 -6.30
C THR A 367 -23.82 -19.28 -7.05
N GLU A 368 -22.56 -19.30 -7.49
CA GLU A 368 -21.93 -20.46 -8.16
C GLU A 368 -22.02 -21.72 -7.31
N THR A 369 -21.97 -21.52 -6.00
CA THR A 369 -21.51 -22.55 -5.08
C THR A 369 -22.36 -22.56 -3.79
N GLY A 370 -23.26 -21.57 -3.64
CA GLY A 370 -24.10 -21.36 -2.46
C GLY A 370 -23.32 -21.00 -1.19
N LYS A 371 -22.03 -20.72 -1.31
CA LYS A 371 -21.12 -20.59 -0.18
C LYS A 371 -21.24 -19.22 0.46
N GLU A 372 -21.50 -19.24 1.76
CA GLU A 372 -21.61 -18.05 2.60
C GLU A 372 -20.38 -17.91 3.49
N LYS A 373 -19.95 -16.66 3.67
CA LYS A 373 -18.96 -16.27 4.67
C LYS A 373 -19.52 -15.13 5.48
N THR A 374 -19.49 -15.27 6.79
CA THR A 374 -19.94 -14.24 7.71
C THR A 374 -18.84 -13.93 8.70
N SER A 375 -18.63 -12.67 9.03
CA SER A 375 -17.77 -12.27 10.13
C SER A 375 -18.36 -11.08 10.88
N ALA A 376 -18.18 -11.06 12.19
CA ALA A 376 -18.58 -9.97 13.06
C ALA A 376 -17.42 -9.64 13.98
N GLY A 377 -17.18 -8.36 14.25
CA GLY A 377 -16.11 -7.92 15.11
C GLY A 377 -16.48 -6.69 15.92
N ILE A 378 -15.87 -6.57 17.09
CA ILE A 378 -15.93 -5.39 17.94
C ILE A 378 -14.50 -5.07 18.38
N ASP A 379 -14.07 -3.82 18.17
CA ASP A 379 -12.81 -3.26 18.64
C ASP A 379 -13.12 -2.07 19.56
N ALA A 380 -12.67 -2.14 20.81
CA ALA A 380 -12.79 -1.08 21.78
C ALA A 380 -11.42 -0.70 22.31
N GLY A 381 -11.19 0.58 22.60
CA GLY A 381 -9.92 1.02 23.13
C GLY A 381 -10.00 2.35 23.85
N ILE A 382 -8.96 2.61 24.64
CA ILE A 382 -8.87 3.78 25.51
C ILE A 382 -7.48 4.40 25.36
N ASN A 383 -7.43 5.72 25.23
CA ASN A 383 -6.25 6.56 25.18
C ASN A 383 -6.17 7.38 26.47
N TYR A 384 -5.20 7.07 27.33
CA TYR A 384 -4.88 7.83 28.54
C TYR A 384 -3.48 8.43 28.44
N GLY A 385 -3.37 9.62 27.85
CA GLY A 385 -2.12 10.39 27.79
C GLY A 385 -0.97 9.63 27.11
N ARG A 386 -0.10 9.01 27.91
CA ARG A 386 1.03 8.18 27.44
C ARG A 386 0.65 6.71 27.19
N PHE A 387 -0.54 6.28 27.56
CA PHE A 387 -0.99 4.90 27.41
C PHE A 387 -2.13 4.79 26.42
N LYS A 388 -2.14 3.73 25.62
CA LYS A 388 -3.28 3.37 24.77
C LYS A 388 -3.51 1.87 24.87
N SER A 389 -4.74 1.46 25.15
CA SER A 389 -5.17 0.07 25.06
C SER A 389 -6.21 -0.11 23.97
N SER A 390 -6.25 -1.27 23.34
CA SER A 390 -7.31 -1.70 22.44
C SER A 390 -7.52 -3.21 22.55
N THR A 391 -8.78 -3.62 22.69
CA THR A 391 -9.22 -5.01 22.71
C THR A 391 -10.19 -5.21 21.56
N GLY A 392 -9.91 -6.21 20.74
CA GLY A 392 -10.70 -6.62 19.60
C GLY A 392 -11.18 -8.06 19.77
N LEU A 393 -12.43 -8.31 19.44
CA LEU A 393 -13.03 -9.62 19.28
C LEU A 393 -13.50 -9.73 17.83
N THR A 394 -13.26 -10.86 17.17
CA THR A 394 -13.75 -11.16 15.83
C THR A 394 -14.20 -12.61 15.79
N VAL A 395 -15.38 -12.84 15.22
CA VAL A 395 -15.91 -14.17 14.93
C VAL A 395 -16.08 -14.25 13.42
N SER A 396 -15.65 -15.35 12.81
CA SER A 396 -15.81 -15.60 11.38
C SER A 396 -16.30 -17.02 11.17
N ILE A 397 -17.21 -17.20 10.23
CA ILE A 397 -17.81 -18.48 9.87
C ILE A 397 -17.55 -18.65 8.38
N GLU A 398 -16.83 -19.73 8.04
CA GLU A 398 -16.50 -20.13 6.67
C GLU A 398 -17.20 -21.46 6.29
N GLU A 399 -17.14 -21.77 5.00
CA GLU A 399 -17.87 -22.80 4.24
C GLU A 399 -18.11 -24.14 4.94
N ASP A 400 -17.18 -24.63 5.76
CA ASP A 400 -17.30 -25.91 6.46
C ASP A 400 -18.10 -25.86 7.77
N LYS A 401 -18.85 -24.75 7.99
CA LYS A 401 -19.34 -24.32 9.32
C LYS A 401 -18.22 -24.15 10.33
N SER A 402 -16.98 -24.01 9.85
CA SER A 402 -15.84 -23.81 10.73
C SER A 402 -15.93 -22.41 11.32
N ARG A 403 -15.91 -22.33 12.64
CA ARG A 403 -16.00 -21.06 13.37
C ARG A 403 -14.60 -20.67 13.79
N LYS A 404 -14.15 -19.51 13.33
CA LYS A 404 -12.89 -18.87 13.72
C LYS A 404 -13.22 -17.75 14.70
N TYR A 405 -12.73 -17.87 15.92
CA TYR A 405 -12.79 -16.83 16.94
C TYR A 405 -11.40 -16.24 17.08
N LYS A 406 -11.32 -14.92 17.13
CA LYS A 406 -10.09 -14.18 17.29
C LYS A 406 -10.30 -13.11 18.35
N ILE A 407 -9.57 -13.22 19.45
CA ILE A 407 -9.48 -12.18 20.47
C ILE A 407 -8.09 -11.59 20.34
N THR A 408 -7.98 -10.27 20.28
CA THR A 408 -6.70 -9.58 20.31
C THR A 408 -6.75 -8.45 21.30
N GLU A 409 -5.79 -8.41 22.21
CA GLU A 409 -5.58 -7.29 23.11
C GLU A 409 -4.24 -6.66 22.79
N LYS A 410 -4.19 -5.32 22.78
CA LYS A 410 -2.99 -4.54 22.48
C LYS A 410 -2.90 -3.35 23.41
N PHE A 411 -1.77 -3.27 24.10
CA PHE A 411 -1.36 -2.15 24.91
C PHE A 411 -0.22 -1.43 24.19
N TYR A 412 -0.24 -0.11 24.22
CA TYR A 412 0.75 0.78 23.63
C TYR A 412 1.20 1.78 24.68
N PHE A 413 2.51 1.96 24.81
CA PHE A 413 3.11 2.86 25.79
C PHE A 413 3.95 3.90 25.06
N LYS A 414 3.51 5.15 25.06
CA LYS A 414 4.27 6.28 24.53
C LYS A 414 5.44 6.59 25.47
N LYS A 415 6.63 6.70 24.88
CA LYS A 415 7.88 7.11 25.56
C LYS A 415 8.38 6.11 26.62
N GLN A 416 8.09 4.82 26.47
CA GLN A 416 8.64 3.75 27.31
C GLN A 416 9.46 2.77 26.47
N ALA A 417 10.34 1.98 27.13
CA ALA A 417 11.18 0.97 26.47
C ALA A 417 10.37 -0.18 25.84
N ILE A 418 9.14 -0.38 26.32
CA ILE A 418 8.15 -1.27 25.72
C ILE A 418 7.21 -0.39 24.91
N GLU A 419 7.14 -0.58 23.60
CA GLU A 419 6.33 0.25 22.71
C GLU A 419 4.89 -0.27 22.65
N SER A 420 4.75 -1.60 22.63
CA SER A 420 3.46 -2.26 22.74
C SER A 420 3.56 -3.69 23.25
N ILE A 421 2.57 -4.15 23.98
CA ILE A 421 2.37 -5.55 24.30
C ILE A 421 1.07 -5.97 23.63
N SER A 422 1.03 -7.17 23.05
CA SER A 422 -0.18 -7.71 22.46
C SER A 422 -0.33 -9.18 22.77
N ALA A 423 -1.55 -9.60 22.96
CA ALA A 423 -1.94 -10.98 23.09
C ALA A 423 -3.05 -11.26 22.09
N GLY A 424 -3.05 -12.45 21.52
CA GLY A 424 -3.97 -12.89 20.49
C GLY A 424 -4.35 -14.33 20.77
N LEU A 425 -5.64 -14.61 20.84
CA LEU A 425 -6.15 -15.98 20.87
C LEU A 425 -6.92 -16.20 19.58
N ASN A 426 -6.47 -17.15 18.76
CA ASN A 426 -7.18 -17.61 17.59
C ASN A 426 -7.65 -19.04 17.85
N TRP A 427 -8.95 -19.25 17.80
CA TRP A 427 -9.57 -20.57 17.95
C TRP A 427 -10.35 -20.90 16.68
N THR A 428 -10.04 -22.03 16.05
CA THR A 428 -10.79 -22.54 14.90
C THR A 428 -11.45 -23.85 15.29
N LYS A 429 -12.78 -23.88 15.27
CA LYS A 429 -13.59 -25.08 15.48
C LYS A 429 -14.10 -25.59 14.14
N GLY A 430 -13.56 -26.70 13.65
CA GLY A 430 -14.07 -27.43 12.49
C GLY A 430 -15.02 -28.58 12.90
N LYS A 431 -15.52 -29.34 11.92
CA LYS A 431 -16.37 -30.53 12.18
C LYS A 431 -15.60 -31.67 12.86
N GLU A 432 -14.34 -31.87 12.50
CA GLU A 432 -13.52 -33.02 12.94
C GLU A 432 -12.25 -32.63 13.69
N ASN A 433 -11.94 -31.33 13.81
CA ASN A 433 -10.72 -30.89 14.46
C ASN A 433 -10.92 -29.52 15.11
N GLU A 434 -10.35 -29.34 16.30
CA GLU A 434 -10.20 -28.03 16.92
C GLU A 434 -8.73 -27.61 16.91
N LYS A 435 -8.49 -26.35 16.51
CA LYS A 435 -7.16 -25.75 16.48
C LYS A 435 -7.16 -24.50 17.34
N TRP A 436 -6.27 -24.48 18.31
CA TRP A 436 -6.03 -23.33 19.18
C TRP A 436 -4.64 -22.79 18.89
N ASN A 437 -4.58 -21.49 18.61
CA ASN A 437 -3.34 -20.74 18.47
C ASN A 437 -3.38 -19.57 19.45
N PHE A 438 -2.44 -19.55 20.38
CA PHE A 438 -2.22 -18.43 21.28
C PHE A 438 -0.94 -17.71 20.90
N ASP A 439 -1.07 -16.46 20.49
CA ASP A 439 0.02 -15.61 20.02
C ASP A 439 0.19 -14.44 20.99
N THR A 440 1.31 -14.38 21.70
CA THR A 440 1.69 -13.16 22.43
C THR A 440 2.84 -12.49 21.72
N ALA A 441 2.82 -11.17 21.67
CA ALA A 441 3.83 -10.39 21.00
C ALA A 441 4.12 -9.12 21.80
N ALA A 442 5.36 -8.96 22.25
CA ALA A 442 5.84 -7.74 22.87
C ALA A 442 6.77 -7.02 21.90
N THR A 443 6.40 -5.80 21.52
CA THR A 443 7.26 -4.90 20.74
C THR A 443 7.90 -3.92 21.70
N PHE A 444 9.21 -4.02 21.81
CA PHE A 444 10.05 -3.13 22.56
C PHE A 444 10.50 -2.03 21.62
N SER A 445 10.45 -0.79 22.08
CA SER A 445 11.28 0.20 21.45
C SER A 445 11.92 1.12 22.46
N ARG A 446 13.20 1.34 22.26
CA ARG A 446 13.95 2.28 23.07
C ARG A 446 14.50 3.34 22.14
N LYS A 447 13.84 4.48 22.15
CA LYS A 447 14.35 5.70 21.53
C LYS A 447 15.26 6.41 22.53
N THR A 448 16.56 6.36 22.30
CA THR A 448 17.51 7.28 22.94
C THR A 448 17.66 8.52 22.06
N LYS A 449 18.49 9.49 22.49
CA LYS A 449 18.68 10.77 21.79
C LYS A 449 19.15 10.60 20.32
N HIS A 450 19.72 9.45 19.97
CA HIS A 450 20.33 9.17 18.66
C HIS A 450 20.02 7.77 18.06
N LEU A 451 19.30 6.88 18.76
CA LEU A 451 19.03 5.51 18.31
C LEU A 451 17.58 5.11 18.61
N LEU A 452 16.94 4.38 17.69
CA LEU A 452 15.65 3.73 17.89
C LEU A 452 15.84 2.22 17.77
N LEU A 453 16.02 1.53 18.89
CA LEU A 453 15.96 0.07 18.92
C LEU A 453 14.50 -0.34 18.88
N LYS A 454 14.11 -1.21 17.95
CA LYS A 454 12.81 -1.88 17.94
C LYS A 454 13.05 -3.39 17.92
N GLY A 455 12.50 -4.10 18.89
CA GLY A 455 12.54 -5.56 18.93
C GLY A 455 11.12 -6.09 19.08
N LYS A 456 10.79 -7.20 18.43
CA LYS A 456 9.50 -7.86 18.61
C LYS A 456 9.75 -9.30 19.02
N ILE A 457 9.28 -9.68 20.20
CA ILE A 457 9.31 -11.06 20.67
C ILE A 457 7.90 -11.61 20.47
N ASN A 458 7.78 -12.71 19.72
CA ASN A 458 6.51 -13.42 19.55
C ASN A 458 6.63 -14.81 20.18
N PHE A 459 5.63 -15.20 20.95
CA PHE A 459 5.44 -16.59 21.39
C PHE A 459 4.13 -17.09 20.80
N SER A 460 4.20 -18.16 20.02
CA SER A 460 3.02 -18.82 19.45
C SER A 460 2.91 -20.24 19.98
N PHE A 461 1.80 -20.55 20.64
CA PHE A 461 1.48 -21.91 21.10
C PHE A 461 0.35 -22.46 20.25
N ARG A 462 0.56 -23.65 19.70
CA ARG A 462 -0.43 -24.34 18.84
C ARG A 462 -0.83 -25.66 19.46
N LYS A 463 -2.13 -25.82 19.73
CA LYS A 463 -2.72 -27.10 20.12
C LYS A 463 -3.67 -27.57 19.02
N VAL A 464 -3.46 -28.79 18.54
CA VAL A 464 -4.33 -29.47 17.58
C VAL A 464 -4.93 -30.66 18.31
N SER A 465 -6.24 -30.65 18.56
CA SER A 465 -6.95 -31.83 19.04
C SER A 465 -7.66 -32.48 17.85
N ARG A 466 -7.30 -33.74 17.60
CA ARG A 466 -8.05 -34.64 16.72
C ARG A 466 -9.31 -35.12 17.42
#